data_AF-A0AAU2IDE0-F1
#
_entry.id   AF-A0AAU2IDE0-F1
#
_cell.length_a   1.000
_cell.length_b   1.000
_cell.length_c   1.000
_cell.angle_alpha   90.00
_cell.angle_beta   90.00
_cell.angle_gamma   90.00
#
_symmetry.space_group_name_H-M   'P 1'
#
loop_
_entity.id
_entity.type
_entity.pdbx_description
1 polymer ?
#
loop_
_entity_poly.entity_id
_entity_poly.type
_entity_poly.pdbx_seq_one_letter_code
_entity_poly.pdbx_strand_id
1 'polypeptide(L)'
;MTESTNDRRQKLDGLRARISSAGSKNDLIDAIEDALGVSGPVGDPKVIEALGKRYTGQTDEADAVSDRIDKIARKGLPQVWVGDTSVLASDVVGAASRDAQQMIEAFQGGGKALIALSDALESAQTLDGTGRGKLRDARGMLGGKDGWFDDWHEDDDEEALRLKARSLASHGADDLHKAAADADDAARVAARDLNKFAAEARAGQMGTDELTAADRLALADTANPGGDLELNEILSANDLERSGRAMEDMSPAERARMERLLANASSPQEKAYLMKALASGYGVGEVEKFGGKIHGKDPAWLSEHLTPVTTKSVGGGKEQQDFRGELWDQDDETCVPSSTVTARALVDPVYALELTGGPDGTDDDPDHFRKRLHDEQFRMNDEGDGEMDGWWWDRHPAGMDSDGQEEISDKELGPHTGDKYDQKEMDGADDRRGVLPDIEKSVADGKPVPINITRVDENGDRHGHSLMIIGQEDGKLQVYNPWGTTSWISEDDFINGDLESVADDRYSKAHHGDVNRVYIQQD
;
A
#
# COMPACT_ATOMS: atom_id res chain seq x y z
N MET A 1 -9.63 25.95 -3.09
CA MET A 1 -9.12 24.59 -3.24
C MET A 1 -8.02 24.65 -4.29
N THR A 2 -6.82 24.21 -3.93
CA THR A 2 -5.71 24.03 -4.87
C THR A 2 -6.02 22.81 -5.77
N GLU A 3 -5.90 22.98 -7.08
CA GLU A 3 -5.99 21.89 -8.08
C GLU A 3 -4.98 20.79 -7.73
N SER A 4 -5.40 19.51 -7.70
CA SER A 4 -4.49 18.39 -7.45
C SER A 4 -3.46 18.26 -8.59
N THR A 5 -2.32 17.61 -8.34
CA THR A 5 -1.30 17.38 -9.39
C THR A 5 -1.83 16.50 -10.51
N ASN A 6 -2.65 15.50 -10.16
CA ASN A 6 -3.33 14.63 -11.11
C ASN A 6 -4.38 15.38 -11.96
N ASP A 7 -5.22 16.21 -11.33
CA ASP A 7 -6.24 17.02 -12.04
C ASP A 7 -5.57 17.95 -13.06
N ARG A 8 -4.43 18.55 -12.68
CA ARG A 8 -3.64 19.41 -13.57
C ARG A 8 -3.16 18.64 -14.80
N ARG A 9 -2.58 17.46 -14.59
CA ARG A 9 -2.08 16.58 -15.66
C ARG A 9 -3.22 16.23 -16.63
N GLN A 10 -4.33 15.71 -16.11
CA GLN A 10 -5.50 15.31 -16.89
C GLN A 10 -6.07 16.48 -17.71
N LYS A 11 -6.22 17.64 -17.08
CA LYS A 11 -6.73 18.85 -17.75
C LYS A 11 -5.83 19.30 -18.89
N LEU A 12 -4.50 19.26 -18.70
CA LEU A 12 -3.54 19.62 -19.75
C LEU A 12 -3.54 18.62 -20.90
N ASP A 13 -3.76 17.34 -20.65
CA ASP A 13 -3.86 16.36 -21.72
C ASP A 13 -5.09 16.62 -22.62
N GLY A 14 -6.24 16.89 -22.00
CA GLY A 14 -7.44 17.32 -22.74
C GLY A 14 -7.22 18.61 -23.56
N LEU A 15 -6.44 19.55 -23.05
CA LEU A 15 -6.12 20.80 -23.75
C LEU A 15 -5.13 20.61 -24.90
N ARG A 16 -4.20 19.65 -24.80
CA ARG A 16 -3.32 19.27 -25.93
C ARG A 16 -4.13 18.74 -27.11
N ALA A 17 -5.10 17.87 -26.84
CA ALA A 17 -6.01 17.36 -27.86
C ALA A 17 -6.82 18.50 -28.51
N ARG A 18 -7.34 19.45 -27.70
CA ARG A 18 -8.08 20.62 -28.21
C ARG A 18 -7.21 21.55 -29.08
N ILE A 19 -5.99 21.86 -28.65
CA ILE A 19 -5.07 22.74 -29.40
C ILE A 19 -4.68 22.09 -30.74
N SER A 20 -4.33 20.80 -30.72
CA SER A 20 -3.90 20.09 -31.93
C SER A 20 -5.03 19.91 -32.97
N SER A 21 -6.27 19.77 -32.51
CA SER A 21 -7.45 19.58 -33.36
C SER A 21 -8.21 20.87 -33.70
N ALA A 22 -7.79 22.02 -33.19
CA ALA A 22 -8.47 23.29 -33.39
C ALA A 22 -8.63 23.62 -34.89
N GLY A 23 -9.90 23.70 -35.31
CA GLY A 23 -10.31 23.93 -36.70
C GLY A 23 -10.38 25.41 -37.09
N SER A 24 -10.73 26.28 -36.15
CA SER A 24 -10.78 27.72 -36.36
C SER A 24 -9.76 28.49 -35.52
N LYS A 25 -9.49 29.74 -35.92
CA LYS A 25 -8.68 30.68 -35.14
C LYS A 25 -9.21 30.88 -33.73
N ASN A 26 -10.52 31.05 -33.58
CA ASN A 26 -11.13 31.34 -32.28
C ASN A 26 -11.06 30.13 -31.36
N ASP A 27 -11.28 28.91 -31.88
CA ASP A 27 -11.11 27.68 -31.09
C ASP A 27 -9.66 27.53 -30.60
N LEU A 28 -8.69 27.87 -31.45
CA LEU A 28 -7.27 27.82 -31.08
C LEU A 28 -6.93 28.89 -30.02
N ILE A 29 -7.46 30.10 -30.15
CA ILE A 29 -7.30 31.15 -29.14
C ILE A 29 -7.86 30.68 -27.79
N ASP A 30 -9.09 30.16 -27.79
CA ASP A 30 -9.76 29.69 -26.57
C ASP A 30 -8.97 28.55 -25.92
N ALA A 31 -8.51 27.58 -26.70
CA ALA A 31 -7.73 26.46 -26.18
C ALA A 31 -6.36 26.89 -25.62
N ILE A 32 -5.70 27.89 -26.23
CA ILE A 32 -4.45 28.48 -25.70
C ILE A 32 -4.72 29.25 -24.40
N GLU A 33 -5.79 30.05 -24.35
CA GLU A 33 -6.18 30.82 -23.17
C GLU A 33 -6.53 29.89 -21.99
N ASP A 34 -7.25 28.79 -22.26
CA ASP A 34 -7.55 27.75 -21.28
C ASP A 34 -6.28 27.08 -20.74
N ALA A 35 -5.32 26.73 -21.62
CA ALA A 35 -4.03 26.15 -21.22
C ALA A 35 -3.17 27.10 -20.38
N LEU A 36 -3.13 28.39 -20.75
CA LEU A 36 -2.47 29.42 -19.96
C LEU A 36 -3.15 29.66 -18.60
N GLY A 37 -4.44 29.36 -18.49
CA GLY A 37 -5.23 29.43 -17.26
C GLY A 37 -4.99 28.28 -16.28
N VAL A 38 -4.38 27.16 -16.72
CA VAL A 38 -3.99 26.07 -15.82
C VAL A 38 -2.84 26.51 -14.92
N SER A 39 -2.91 26.16 -13.63
CA SER A 39 -1.87 26.48 -12.65
C SER A 39 -0.56 25.76 -12.99
N GLY A 40 0.60 26.40 -12.75
CA GLY A 40 1.90 25.73 -12.93
C GLY A 40 2.18 24.74 -11.79
N PRO A 41 3.21 23.88 -11.93
CA PRO A 41 3.65 22.98 -10.85
C PRO A 41 3.92 23.74 -9.54
N VAL A 42 3.27 23.30 -8.46
CA VAL A 42 3.34 23.95 -7.14
C VAL A 42 4.48 23.40 -6.28
N GLY A 43 4.93 24.18 -5.31
CA GLY A 43 6.00 23.82 -4.38
C GLY A 43 7.23 24.73 -4.52
N ASP A 44 8.10 24.69 -3.51
CA ASP A 44 9.36 25.44 -3.48
C ASP A 44 10.53 24.45 -3.47
N PRO A 45 11.19 24.23 -4.63
CA PRO A 45 12.33 23.31 -4.73
C PRO A 45 13.41 23.58 -3.69
N LYS A 46 13.70 24.86 -3.38
CA LYS A 46 14.77 25.20 -2.42
C LYS A 46 14.43 24.80 -1.00
N VAL A 47 13.15 24.90 -0.63
CA VAL A 47 12.69 24.46 0.70
C VAL A 47 12.77 22.93 0.78
N ILE A 48 12.36 22.23 -0.27
CA ILE A 48 12.41 20.76 -0.34
C ILE A 48 13.87 20.27 -0.31
N GLU A 49 14.76 20.87 -1.10
CA GLU A 49 16.19 20.57 -1.11
C GLU A 49 16.83 20.80 0.27
N ALA A 50 16.49 21.92 0.93
CA ALA A 50 16.99 22.22 2.26
C ALA A 50 16.51 21.19 3.30
N LEU A 51 15.28 20.70 3.17
CA LEU A 51 14.76 19.62 4.01
C LEU A 51 15.47 18.29 3.74
N GLY A 52 15.66 17.94 2.46
CA GLY A 52 16.40 16.74 2.06
C GLY A 52 17.83 16.75 2.60
N LYS A 53 18.54 17.88 2.47
CA LYS A 53 19.87 18.09 3.07
C LYS A 53 19.86 17.96 4.59
N ARG A 54 18.81 18.44 5.25
CA ARG A 54 18.67 18.30 6.71
C ARG A 54 18.52 16.84 7.11
N TYR A 55 17.69 16.07 6.40
CA TYR A 55 17.52 14.63 6.62
C TYR A 55 18.85 13.88 6.44
N THR A 56 19.53 14.12 5.32
CA THR A 56 20.86 13.53 5.09
C THR A 56 21.89 13.95 6.13
N GLY A 57 21.75 15.13 6.75
CA GLY A 57 22.64 15.60 7.81
C GLY A 57 22.39 14.95 9.18
N GLN A 58 21.27 14.24 9.38
CA GLN A 58 20.99 13.51 10.63
C GLN A 58 21.65 12.12 10.66
N THR A 59 22.17 11.64 9.53
CA THR A 59 22.75 10.30 9.43
C THR A 59 24.00 10.16 10.30
N ASP A 60 24.79 11.23 10.44
CA ASP A 60 25.97 11.25 11.32
C ASP A 60 25.62 10.97 12.79
N GLU A 61 24.44 11.41 13.25
CA GLU A 61 23.97 11.17 14.61
C GLU A 61 23.53 9.70 14.78
N ALA A 62 22.82 9.16 13.80
CA ALA A 62 22.39 7.76 13.79
C ALA A 62 23.60 6.80 13.65
N ASP A 63 24.59 7.13 12.82
CA ASP A 63 25.87 6.42 12.72
C ASP A 63 26.61 6.39 14.06
N ALA A 64 26.65 7.51 14.78
CA ALA A 64 27.26 7.57 16.10
C ALA A 64 26.53 6.71 17.15
N VAL A 65 25.22 6.56 17.03
CA VAL A 65 24.42 5.63 17.86
C VAL A 65 24.74 4.18 17.49
N SER A 66 24.74 3.85 16.20
CA SER A 66 25.10 2.52 15.69
C SER A 66 26.49 2.09 16.16
N ASP A 67 27.51 2.94 16.02
CA ASP A 67 28.88 2.70 16.49
C ASP A 67 28.97 2.40 18.00
N ARG A 68 28.15 3.10 18.80
CA ARG A 68 28.08 2.89 20.25
C ARG A 68 27.46 1.55 20.59
N ILE A 69 26.38 1.18 19.90
CA ILE A 69 25.70 -0.12 20.08
C ILE A 69 26.65 -1.25 19.69
N ASP A 70 27.32 -1.14 18.55
CA ASP A 70 28.30 -2.12 18.06
C ASP A 70 29.45 -2.33 19.06
N LYS A 71 29.91 -1.25 19.70
CA LYS A 71 30.93 -1.34 20.74
C LYS A 71 30.43 -2.10 21.97
N ILE A 72 29.17 -1.89 22.39
CA ILE A 72 28.56 -2.61 23.51
C ILE A 72 28.38 -4.09 23.15
N ALA A 73 27.89 -4.39 21.95
CA ALA A 73 27.69 -5.73 21.44
C ALA A 73 29.00 -6.55 21.43
N ARG A 74 30.08 -5.97 20.90
CA ARG A 74 31.33 -6.70 20.66
C ARG A 74 32.28 -6.74 21.87
N LYS A 75 32.26 -5.70 22.72
CA LYS A 75 33.26 -5.54 23.80
C LYS A 75 32.65 -5.35 25.18
N GLY A 76 31.43 -4.84 25.27
CA GLY A 76 30.75 -4.61 26.55
C GLY A 76 30.21 -5.92 27.11
N LEU A 77 29.05 -6.34 26.62
CA LEU A 77 28.29 -7.47 27.19
C LEU A 77 29.11 -8.77 27.31
N PRO A 78 29.80 -9.26 26.26
CA PRO A 78 30.49 -10.55 26.33
C PRO A 78 31.68 -10.60 27.30
N GLN A 79 32.20 -9.44 27.73
CA GLN A 79 33.36 -9.36 28.62
C GLN A 79 32.99 -9.29 30.10
N VAL A 80 31.74 -8.94 30.44
CA VAL A 80 31.29 -8.72 31.83
C VAL A 80 30.12 -9.60 32.27
N TRP A 81 29.32 -10.13 31.34
CA TRP A 81 28.16 -10.97 31.66
C TRP A 81 28.14 -12.28 30.85
N VAL A 82 27.95 -13.42 31.54
CA VAL A 82 27.94 -14.77 30.95
C VAL A 82 26.72 -15.54 31.48
N GLY A 83 26.07 -16.34 30.63
CA GLY A 83 24.87 -17.13 30.94
C GLY A 83 23.60 -16.63 30.24
N ASP A 84 22.42 -17.16 30.57
CA ASP A 84 21.17 -16.88 29.82
C ASP A 84 20.78 -15.40 29.79
N THR A 85 21.07 -14.64 30.86
CA THR A 85 20.87 -13.19 30.90
C THR A 85 21.72 -12.44 29.87
N SER A 86 22.89 -12.98 29.48
CA SER A 86 23.73 -12.40 28.43
C SER A 86 23.16 -12.62 27.03
N VAL A 87 22.38 -13.67 26.82
CA VAL A 87 21.70 -13.94 25.53
C VAL A 87 20.59 -12.93 25.31
N LEU A 88 19.68 -12.78 26.28
CA LEU A 88 18.59 -11.78 26.21
C LEU A 88 19.10 -10.35 26.04
N ALA A 89 20.18 -9.99 26.74
CA ALA A 89 20.80 -8.68 26.58
C ALA A 89 21.46 -8.50 25.20
N SER A 90 21.99 -9.57 24.61
CA SER A 90 22.55 -9.54 23.26
C SER A 90 21.47 -9.41 22.19
N ASP A 91 20.30 -10.02 22.39
CA ASP A 91 19.15 -9.91 21.47
C ASP A 91 18.63 -8.46 21.42
N VAL A 92 18.46 -7.82 22.58
CA VAL A 92 18.06 -6.39 22.65
C VAL A 92 19.11 -5.49 22.00
N VAL A 93 20.40 -5.77 22.18
CA VAL A 93 21.47 -5.00 21.52
C VAL A 93 21.51 -5.26 20.01
N GLY A 94 21.19 -6.48 19.57
CA GLY A 94 21.02 -6.81 18.16
C GLY A 94 19.86 -6.05 17.53
N ALA A 95 18.70 -6.03 18.19
CA ALA A 95 17.54 -5.24 17.78
C ALA A 95 17.87 -3.75 17.72
N ALA A 96 18.61 -3.22 18.71
CA ALA A 96 19.03 -1.82 18.72
C ALA A 96 19.96 -1.48 17.56
N SER A 97 20.86 -2.42 17.19
CA SER A 97 21.77 -2.25 16.07
C SER A 97 21.01 -2.20 14.73
N ARG A 98 20.00 -3.07 14.57
CA ARG A 98 19.13 -3.08 13.38
C ARG A 98 18.25 -1.84 13.30
N ASP A 99 17.60 -1.44 14.39
CA ASP A 99 16.80 -0.20 14.45
C ASP A 99 17.66 1.05 14.15
N ALA A 100 18.91 1.10 14.63
CA ALA A 100 19.84 2.16 14.26
C ALA A 100 20.20 2.15 12.76
N GLN A 101 20.33 0.97 12.14
CA GLN A 101 20.56 0.84 10.70
C GLN A 101 19.34 1.28 9.89
N GLN A 102 18.13 0.82 10.27
CA GLN A 102 16.87 1.25 9.65
C GLN A 102 16.67 2.77 9.78
N MET A 103 17.04 3.36 10.92
CA MET A 103 17.02 4.82 11.10
C MET A 103 17.98 5.55 10.15
N ILE A 104 19.18 5.01 9.93
CA ILE A 104 20.14 5.56 8.95
C ILE A 104 19.54 5.46 7.54
N GLU A 105 18.98 4.31 7.18
CA GLU A 105 18.36 4.07 5.88
C GLU A 105 17.17 4.98 5.64
N ALA A 106 16.28 5.16 6.62
CA ALA A 106 15.15 6.07 6.56
C ALA A 106 15.58 7.54 6.37
N PHE A 107 16.58 8.03 7.13
CA PHE A 107 17.08 9.40 6.96
C PHE A 107 17.80 9.60 5.63
N GLN A 108 18.61 8.63 5.19
CA GLN A 108 19.31 8.70 3.91
C GLN A 108 18.34 8.61 2.74
N GLY A 109 17.42 7.64 2.78
CA GLY A 109 16.40 7.38 1.77
C GLY A 109 15.44 8.55 1.64
N GLY A 110 14.84 8.98 2.74
CA GLY A 110 13.94 10.15 2.77
C GLY A 110 14.64 11.43 2.31
N GLY A 111 15.90 11.62 2.71
CA GLY A 111 16.72 12.74 2.23
C GLY A 111 16.94 12.72 0.71
N LYS A 112 17.26 11.54 0.14
CA LYS A 112 17.41 11.36 -1.32
C LYS A 112 16.10 11.57 -2.06
N ALA A 113 14.98 11.04 -1.56
CA ALA A 113 13.66 11.21 -2.15
C ALA A 113 13.27 12.70 -2.24
N LEU A 114 13.51 13.46 -1.17
CA LEU A 114 13.28 14.91 -1.16
C LEU A 114 14.17 15.67 -2.13
N ILE A 115 15.46 15.33 -2.22
CA ILE A 115 16.37 15.96 -3.19
C ILE A 115 15.93 15.65 -4.63
N ALA A 116 15.57 14.40 -4.93
CA ALA A 116 15.07 14.02 -6.24
C ALA A 116 13.77 14.76 -6.61
N LEU A 117 12.84 14.90 -5.65
CA LEU A 117 11.64 15.71 -5.82
C LEU A 117 11.96 17.17 -6.12
N SER A 118 12.91 17.77 -5.41
CA SER A 118 13.35 19.15 -5.66
C SER A 118 13.87 19.32 -7.09
N ASP A 119 14.77 18.45 -7.53
CA ASP A 119 15.37 18.52 -8.87
C ASP A 119 14.33 18.34 -9.97
N ALA A 120 13.40 17.39 -9.78
CA ALA A 120 12.29 17.16 -10.70
C ALA A 120 11.34 18.37 -10.74
N LEU A 121 11.02 18.96 -9.59
CA LEU A 121 10.13 20.12 -9.51
C LEU A 121 10.76 21.38 -10.13
N GLU A 122 12.05 21.62 -9.92
CA GLU A 122 12.76 22.73 -10.59
C GLU A 122 12.76 22.56 -12.11
N SER A 123 13.01 21.33 -12.58
CA SER A 123 12.96 20.99 -14.00
C SER A 123 11.56 21.18 -14.59
N ALA A 124 10.52 20.70 -13.89
CA ALA A 124 9.12 20.87 -14.28
C ALA A 124 8.71 22.34 -14.32
N GLN A 125 9.05 23.13 -13.30
CA GLN A 125 8.74 24.58 -13.26
C GLN A 125 9.42 25.34 -14.40
N THR A 126 10.65 24.96 -14.76
CA THR A 126 11.38 25.54 -15.90
C THR A 126 10.73 25.17 -17.23
N LEU A 127 10.32 23.91 -17.39
CA LEU A 127 9.65 23.43 -18.60
C LEU A 127 8.26 24.06 -18.78
N ASP A 128 7.46 24.16 -17.71
CA ASP A 128 6.18 24.88 -17.72
C ASP A 128 6.38 26.35 -18.13
N GLY A 129 7.38 27.03 -17.57
CA GLY A 129 7.73 28.41 -17.95
C GLY A 129 8.06 28.55 -19.44
N THR A 130 8.79 27.58 -20.01
CA THR A 130 9.12 27.51 -21.44
C THR A 130 7.87 27.30 -22.30
N GLY A 131 7.02 26.35 -21.94
CA GLY A 131 5.78 26.07 -22.66
C GLY A 131 4.80 27.24 -22.62
N ARG A 132 4.69 27.95 -21.49
CA ARG A 132 3.89 29.19 -21.39
C ARG A 132 4.45 30.30 -22.26
N GLY A 133 5.77 30.37 -22.44
CA GLY A 133 6.40 31.25 -23.43
C GLY A 133 5.89 30.96 -24.84
N LYS A 134 5.97 29.69 -25.28
CA LYS A 134 5.49 29.24 -26.59
C LYS A 134 4.00 29.51 -26.81
N LEU A 135 3.17 29.26 -25.80
CA LEU A 135 1.72 29.55 -25.86
C LEU A 135 1.43 31.05 -26.01
N ARG A 136 2.15 31.92 -25.28
CA ARG A 136 1.99 33.37 -25.42
C ARG A 136 2.45 33.87 -26.79
N ASP A 137 3.54 33.33 -27.31
CA ASP A 137 4.02 33.66 -28.66
C ASP A 137 3.00 33.23 -29.73
N ALA A 138 2.47 32.00 -29.64
CA ALA A 138 1.41 31.51 -30.52
C ALA A 138 0.15 32.37 -30.41
N ARG A 139 -0.27 32.74 -29.19
CA ARG A 139 -1.40 33.64 -28.95
C ARG A 139 -1.20 35.01 -29.60
N GLY A 140 0.02 35.53 -29.58
CA GLY A 140 0.40 36.80 -30.22
C GLY A 140 0.33 36.74 -31.74
N MET A 141 0.62 35.59 -32.36
CA MET A 141 0.51 35.39 -33.82
C MET A 141 -0.95 35.49 -34.32
N LEU A 142 -1.93 35.12 -33.48
CA LEU A 142 -3.34 35.03 -33.88
C LEU A 142 -4.11 36.36 -33.80
N GLY A 143 -3.55 37.42 -33.21
CA GLY A 143 -4.22 38.72 -33.08
C GLY A 143 -5.47 38.69 -32.18
N GLY A 144 -6.45 39.56 -32.43
CA GLY A 144 -7.71 39.62 -31.67
C GLY A 144 -8.74 38.56 -32.11
N LYS A 145 -9.69 38.24 -31.21
CA LYS A 145 -10.92 37.51 -31.57
C LYS A 145 -11.76 38.34 -32.55
N ASP A 146 -11.88 39.63 -32.27
CA ASP A 146 -12.54 40.61 -33.13
C ASP A 146 -11.55 41.20 -34.13
N GLY A 147 -11.57 40.68 -35.36
CA GLY A 147 -10.79 41.16 -36.49
C GLY A 147 -11.03 40.29 -37.71
N TRP A 148 -11.25 40.92 -38.88
CA TRP A 148 -11.41 40.41 -40.26
C TRP A 148 -11.50 38.87 -40.40
N PHE A 149 -12.49 38.23 -39.80
CA PHE A 149 -12.80 36.81 -40.00
C PHE A 149 -14.32 36.60 -40.11
N ASP A 150 -15.02 37.65 -40.57
CA ASP A 150 -16.46 37.64 -40.85
C ASP A 150 -16.76 37.30 -42.32
N ASP A 151 -15.73 37.25 -43.18
CA ASP A 151 -15.87 36.86 -44.58
C ASP A 151 -15.63 35.34 -44.72
N TRP A 152 -16.48 34.67 -45.50
CA TRP A 152 -16.63 33.22 -45.63
C TRP A 152 -15.40 32.41 -46.13
N HIS A 153 -14.18 32.95 -46.09
CA HIS A 153 -12.94 32.29 -46.53
C HIS A 153 -11.70 32.83 -45.79
N GLU A 154 -10.92 31.92 -45.19
CA GLU A 154 -9.52 32.15 -44.76
C GLU A 154 -8.65 32.21 -46.02
N ASP A 155 -7.74 33.20 -46.12
CA ASP A 155 -6.77 33.24 -47.24
C ASP A 155 -5.55 32.34 -46.95
N ASP A 156 -4.76 32.01 -47.98
CA ASP A 156 -3.63 31.07 -47.88
C ASP A 156 -2.56 31.53 -46.84
N ASP A 157 -2.41 32.85 -46.65
CA ASP A 157 -1.43 33.43 -45.71
C ASP A 157 -1.95 33.38 -44.26
N GLU A 158 -3.24 33.61 -44.05
CA GLU A 158 -3.94 33.46 -42.77
C GLU A 158 -3.98 32.01 -42.31
N GLU A 159 -4.27 31.07 -43.22
CA GLU A 159 -4.23 29.63 -42.94
C GLU A 159 -2.80 29.22 -42.53
N ALA A 160 -1.78 29.68 -43.26
CA ALA A 160 -0.39 29.40 -42.93
C ALA A 160 0.02 29.95 -41.55
N LEU A 161 -0.43 31.15 -41.19
CA LEU A 161 -0.21 31.75 -39.88
C LEU A 161 -0.91 30.98 -38.76
N ARG A 162 -2.18 30.59 -38.96
CA ARG A 162 -2.94 29.77 -38.00
C ARG A 162 -2.27 28.41 -37.78
N LEU A 163 -1.85 27.73 -38.85
CA LEU A 163 -1.17 26.43 -38.75
C LEU A 163 0.18 26.54 -38.02
N LYS A 164 0.93 27.62 -38.27
CA LYS A 164 2.18 27.90 -37.55
C LYS A 164 1.94 28.16 -36.06
N ALA A 165 0.95 28.99 -35.74
CA ALA A 165 0.55 29.26 -34.36
C ALA A 165 0.08 27.97 -33.67
N ARG A 166 -0.71 27.13 -34.36
CA ARG A 166 -1.15 25.83 -33.85
C ARG A 166 0.02 24.92 -33.53
N SER A 167 0.98 24.78 -34.45
CA SER A 167 2.19 23.95 -34.21
C SER A 167 2.99 24.44 -33.01
N LEU A 168 3.21 25.75 -32.88
CA LEU A 168 3.91 26.31 -31.72
C LEU A 168 3.11 26.12 -30.41
N ALA A 169 1.80 26.31 -30.46
CA ALA A 169 0.90 26.09 -29.33
C ALA A 169 0.88 24.62 -28.91
N SER A 170 0.86 23.67 -29.84
CA SER A 170 0.95 22.24 -29.55
C SER A 170 2.24 21.92 -28.78
N HIS A 171 3.38 22.42 -29.25
CA HIS A 171 4.64 22.25 -28.52
C HIS A 171 4.63 22.90 -27.13
N GLY A 172 3.98 24.07 -26.98
CA GLY A 172 3.80 24.69 -25.67
C GLY A 172 2.93 23.86 -24.74
N ALA A 173 1.81 23.32 -25.23
CA ALA A 173 0.91 22.46 -24.48
C ALA A 173 1.54 21.11 -24.11
N ASP A 174 2.36 20.54 -25.01
CA ASP A 174 3.17 19.35 -24.74
C ASP A 174 4.15 19.59 -23.58
N ASP A 175 4.85 20.74 -23.58
CA ASP A 175 5.75 21.11 -22.48
C ASP A 175 5.00 21.28 -21.16
N LEU A 176 3.83 21.95 -21.16
CA LEU A 176 3.00 22.13 -19.96
C LEU A 176 2.57 20.78 -19.38
N HIS A 177 2.03 19.89 -20.23
CA HIS A 177 1.61 18.57 -19.80
C HIS A 177 2.77 17.73 -19.27
N LYS A 178 3.91 17.74 -19.97
CA LYS A 178 5.10 17.03 -19.52
C LYS A 178 5.59 17.58 -18.18
N ALA A 179 5.62 18.89 -18.00
CA ALA A 179 5.96 19.50 -16.72
C ALA A 179 5.01 19.06 -15.60
N ALA A 180 3.70 18.99 -15.87
CA ALA A 180 2.72 18.51 -14.90
C ALA A 180 2.92 17.03 -14.58
N ALA A 181 3.16 16.18 -15.58
CA ALA A 181 3.42 14.76 -15.40
C ALA A 181 4.72 14.50 -14.62
N ASP A 182 5.83 15.13 -15.00
CA ASP A 182 7.13 14.97 -14.33
C ASP A 182 7.04 15.40 -12.85
N ALA A 183 6.31 16.49 -12.54
CA ALA A 183 6.11 16.93 -11.16
C ALA A 183 5.18 16.00 -10.36
N ASP A 184 4.11 15.49 -10.97
CA ASP A 184 3.18 14.56 -10.35
C ASP A 184 3.85 13.21 -10.04
N ASP A 185 4.53 12.62 -11.03
CA ASP A 185 5.24 11.34 -10.88
C ASP A 185 6.34 11.45 -9.80
N ALA A 186 7.12 12.54 -9.78
CA ALA A 186 8.13 12.76 -8.75
C ALA A 186 7.53 12.96 -7.35
N ALA A 187 6.40 13.65 -7.24
CA ALA A 187 5.70 13.84 -5.96
C ALA A 187 5.16 12.52 -5.42
N ARG A 188 4.61 11.65 -6.28
CA ARG A 188 4.13 10.30 -5.89
C ARG A 188 5.27 9.42 -5.42
N VAL A 189 6.37 9.33 -6.19
CA VAL A 189 7.56 8.56 -5.79
C VAL A 189 8.09 9.03 -4.44
N ALA A 190 8.18 10.35 -4.22
CA ALA A 190 8.63 10.88 -2.94
C ALA A 190 7.63 10.57 -1.81
N ALA A 191 6.33 10.65 -2.05
CA ALA A 191 5.30 10.32 -1.06
C ALA A 191 5.37 8.84 -0.66
N ARG A 192 5.43 7.93 -1.63
CA ARG A 192 5.62 6.49 -1.43
C ARG A 192 6.82 6.20 -0.54
N ASP A 193 8.00 6.69 -0.95
CA ASP A 193 9.25 6.43 -0.25
C ASP A 193 9.22 7.02 1.18
N LEU A 194 8.70 8.23 1.35
CA LEU A 194 8.59 8.85 2.67
C LEU A 194 7.59 8.14 3.59
N ASN A 195 6.45 7.66 3.04
CA ASN A 195 5.48 6.87 3.79
C ASN A 195 6.08 5.52 4.21
N LYS A 196 6.80 4.85 3.31
CA LYS A 196 7.55 3.62 3.61
C LYS A 196 8.53 3.85 4.78
N PHE A 197 9.44 4.83 4.65
CA PHE A 197 10.42 5.09 5.70
C PHE A 197 9.79 5.54 7.03
N ALA A 198 8.62 6.18 7.00
CA ALA A 198 7.88 6.53 8.21
C ALA A 198 7.27 5.29 8.89
N ALA A 199 6.73 4.35 8.12
CA ALA A 199 6.22 3.08 8.64
C ALA A 199 7.35 2.21 9.20
N GLU A 200 8.51 2.18 8.54
CA GLU A 200 9.70 1.43 8.97
C GLU A 200 10.39 2.02 10.21
N ALA A 201 10.04 3.25 10.64
CA ALA A 201 10.48 3.82 11.92
C ALA A 201 9.75 3.18 13.14
N ARG A 202 9.74 1.85 13.19
CA ARG A 202 8.80 1.00 13.93
C ARG A 202 8.90 1.12 15.44
N ALA A 203 10.10 1.16 16.02
CA ALA A 203 10.25 1.27 17.47
C ALA A 203 9.60 2.55 18.05
N GLY A 204 9.46 3.60 17.24
CA GLY A 204 8.79 4.84 17.59
C GLY A 204 7.25 4.78 17.55
N GLN A 205 6.68 3.80 16.84
CA GLN A 205 5.22 3.68 16.66
C GLN A 205 4.52 3.19 17.92
N MET A 206 5.19 2.38 18.74
CA MET A 206 4.64 1.88 20.01
C MET A 206 4.76 2.94 21.12
N GLY A 207 3.80 3.86 21.16
CA GLY A 207 3.68 4.91 22.18
C GLY A 207 3.04 4.40 23.48
N THR A 208 3.83 3.80 24.36
CA THR A 208 3.39 3.44 25.73
C THR A 208 4.52 3.57 26.74
N ASP A 209 4.16 3.95 27.97
CA ASP A 209 5.07 4.00 29.13
C ASP A 209 5.05 2.69 29.93
N GLU A 210 4.17 1.75 29.59
CA GLU A 210 4.01 0.46 30.28
C GLU A 210 5.02 -0.60 29.83
N LEU A 211 5.70 -0.37 28.70
CA LEU A 211 6.77 -1.21 28.20
C LEU A 211 8.09 -0.44 28.22
N THR A 212 9.17 -1.16 28.56
CA THR A 212 10.50 -0.55 28.49
C THR A 212 10.88 -0.25 27.04
N ALA A 213 11.80 0.68 26.84
CA ALA A 213 12.33 0.94 25.49
C ALA A 213 12.95 -0.32 24.84
N ALA A 214 13.53 -1.21 25.65
CA ALA A 214 14.06 -2.48 25.18
C ALA A 214 12.96 -3.45 24.72
N ASP A 215 11.83 -3.51 25.44
CA ASP A 215 10.71 -4.37 25.05
C ASP A 215 10.05 -3.89 23.75
N ARG A 216 9.82 -2.58 23.63
CA ARG A 216 9.25 -1.97 22.42
C ARG A 216 10.12 -2.22 21.18
N LEU A 217 11.42 -2.03 21.35
CA LEU A 217 12.41 -2.29 20.31
C LEU A 217 12.45 -3.76 19.91
N ALA A 218 12.47 -4.68 20.87
CA ALA A 218 12.47 -6.12 20.59
C ALA A 218 11.17 -6.58 19.90
N LEU A 219 10.02 -6.02 20.30
CA LEU A 219 8.73 -6.31 19.66
C LEU A 219 8.67 -5.80 18.23
N ALA A 220 9.12 -4.57 17.98
CA ALA A 220 9.25 -4.02 16.63
C ALA A 220 10.15 -4.91 15.77
N ASP A 221 11.34 -5.25 16.25
CA ASP A 221 12.30 -6.05 15.49
C ASP A 221 11.90 -7.53 15.26
N THR A 222 10.82 -8.02 15.88
CA THR A 222 10.41 -9.43 15.76
C THR A 222 9.68 -9.71 14.45
N ALA A 223 10.14 -10.74 13.73
CA ALA A 223 9.55 -11.25 12.50
C ALA A 223 9.38 -12.78 12.50
N ASN A 224 8.56 -13.27 11.58
CA ASN A 224 8.40 -14.70 11.27
C ASN A 224 9.66 -15.25 10.56
N PRO A 225 10.01 -16.52 10.78
CA PRO A 225 11.11 -17.18 10.07
C PRO A 225 10.76 -17.43 8.59
N GLY A 226 11.79 -17.60 7.74
CA GLY A 226 11.62 -18.16 6.38
C GLY A 226 11.77 -17.18 5.22
N GLY A 227 12.02 -15.89 5.49
CA GLY A 227 12.27 -14.86 4.48
C GLY A 227 13.04 -13.67 5.04
N ASP A 228 13.00 -12.56 4.32
CA ASP A 228 13.50 -11.28 4.83
C ASP A 228 12.69 -10.84 6.05
N LEU A 229 13.36 -10.25 7.05
CA LEU A 229 12.72 -9.81 8.29
C LEU A 229 11.69 -8.71 8.01
N GLU A 230 12.03 -7.75 7.14
CA GLU A 230 11.20 -6.60 6.78
C GLU A 230 9.93 -7.01 6.02
N LEU A 231 9.97 -8.13 5.29
CA LEU A 231 8.83 -8.66 4.54
C LEU A 231 7.95 -9.62 5.35
N ASN A 232 8.38 -10.00 6.55
CA ASN A 232 7.72 -11.02 7.38
C ASN A 232 7.55 -10.57 8.83
N GLU A 233 7.48 -9.26 9.05
CA GLU A 233 7.24 -8.65 10.35
C GLU A 233 5.94 -9.16 10.97
N ILE A 234 5.94 -9.43 12.29
CA ILE A 234 4.71 -9.90 12.95
C ILE A 234 3.79 -8.71 13.24
N LEU A 235 4.34 -7.62 13.77
CA LEU A 235 3.61 -6.41 14.13
C LEU A 235 3.85 -5.34 13.07
N SER A 236 2.82 -4.95 12.32
CA SER A 236 2.92 -3.79 11.43
C SER A 236 3.08 -2.48 12.20
N ALA A 237 3.36 -1.37 11.50
CA ALA A 237 3.37 -0.04 12.12
C ALA A 237 2.04 0.28 12.82
N ASN A 238 0.91 -0.07 12.20
CA ASN A 238 -0.42 0.06 12.80
C ASN A 238 -0.62 -0.85 14.01
N ASP A 239 -0.12 -2.08 13.99
CA ASP A 239 -0.21 -2.99 15.14
C ASP A 239 0.56 -2.45 16.35
N LEU A 240 1.75 -1.91 16.11
CA LEU A 240 2.60 -1.28 17.14
C LEU A 240 1.89 -0.08 17.78
N GLU A 241 1.30 0.79 16.96
CA GLU A 241 0.56 1.95 17.44
C GLU A 241 -0.69 1.53 18.24
N ARG A 242 -1.52 0.65 17.67
CA ARG A 242 -2.79 0.24 18.29
C ARG A 242 -2.58 -0.56 19.57
N SER A 243 -1.59 -1.45 19.60
CA SER A 243 -1.25 -2.17 20.83
C SER A 243 -0.70 -1.23 21.92
N GLY A 244 0.09 -0.22 21.55
CA GLY A 244 0.54 0.83 22.46
C GLY A 244 -0.63 1.60 23.09
N ARG A 245 -1.56 2.09 22.26
CA ARG A 245 -2.80 2.75 22.75
C ARG A 245 -3.62 1.83 23.65
N ALA A 246 -3.81 0.58 23.24
CA ALA A 246 -4.56 -0.41 24.01
C ALA A 246 -3.93 -0.66 25.40
N MET A 247 -2.60 -0.69 25.52
CA MET A 247 -1.89 -0.82 26.80
C MET A 247 -2.12 0.37 27.74
N GLU A 248 -2.15 1.59 27.19
CA GLU A 248 -2.42 2.81 27.97
C GLU A 248 -3.85 2.84 28.52
N ASP A 249 -4.81 2.34 27.74
CA ASP A 249 -6.24 2.32 28.11
C ASP A 249 -6.60 1.22 29.13
N MET A 250 -5.68 0.30 29.43
CA MET A 250 -5.93 -0.79 30.39
C MET A 250 -6.09 -0.30 31.83
N SER A 251 -6.99 -0.96 32.57
CA SER A 251 -6.99 -0.83 34.02
C SER A 251 -5.70 -1.41 34.63
N PRO A 252 -5.28 -0.99 35.85
CA PRO A 252 -4.08 -1.54 36.49
C PRO A 252 -4.10 -3.07 36.66
N ALA A 253 -5.28 -3.68 36.81
CA ALA A 253 -5.43 -5.12 36.93
C ALA A 253 -5.26 -5.85 35.59
N GLU A 254 -5.79 -5.27 34.51
CA GLU A 254 -5.59 -5.76 33.14
C GLU A 254 -4.14 -5.65 32.71
N ARG A 255 -3.54 -4.49 32.97
CA ARG A 255 -2.13 -4.24 32.69
C ARG A 255 -1.22 -5.26 33.37
N ALA A 256 -1.40 -5.49 34.67
CA ALA A 256 -0.64 -6.50 35.40
C ALA A 256 -0.88 -7.95 34.92
N ARG A 257 -2.00 -8.22 34.23
CA ARG A 257 -2.23 -9.50 33.55
C ARG A 257 -1.46 -9.56 32.24
N MET A 258 -1.55 -8.52 31.41
CA MET A 258 -0.85 -8.44 30.14
C MET A 258 0.67 -8.48 30.31
N GLU A 259 1.22 -7.71 31.26
CA GLU A 259 2.65 -7.74 31.61
C GLU A 259 3.11 -9.15 32.02
N ARG A 260 2.31 -9.87 32.80
CA ARG A 260 2.62 -11.26 33.17
C ARG A 260 2.58 -12.20 31.99
N LEU A 261 1.64 -12.01 31.07
CA LEU A 261 1.54 -12.80 29.85
C LEU A 261 2.79 -12.60 28.98
N LEU A 262 3.19 -11.34 28.74
CA LEU A 262 4.40 -10.98 28.01
C LEU A 262 5.68 -11.45 28.70
N ALA A 263 5.74 -11.39 30.03
CA ALA A 263 6.91 -11.85 30.79
C ALA A 263 7.07 -13.38 30.75
N ASN A 264 5.95 -14.13 30.66
CA ASN A 264 5.95 -15.59 30.65
C ASN A 264 6.02 -16.20 29.24
N ALA A 265 5.90 -15.41 28.19
CA ALA A 265 5.98 -15.90 26.82
C ALA A 265 7.33 -16.59 26.53
N SER A 266 7.31 -17.69 25.79
CA SER A 266 8.47 -18.57 25.60
C SER A 266 9.43 -18.09 24.51
N SER A 267 8.99 -17.17 23.64
CA SER A 267 9.78 -16.61 22.54
C SER A 267 9.39 -15.15 22.24
N PRO A 268 10.25 -14.38 21.55
CA PRO A 268 9.88 -13.06 21.05
C PRO A 268 8.65 -13.10 20.13
N GLN A 269 8.54 -14.12 19.27
CA GLN A 269 7.41 -14.31 18.37
C GLN A 269 6.11 -14.52 19.14
N GLU A 270 6.12 -15.33 20.19
CA GLU A 270 4.94 -15.51 21.07
C GLU A 270 4.51 -14.15 21.66
N LYS A 271 5.46 -13.33 22.14
CA LYS A 271 5.16 -11.96 22.62
C LYS A 271 4.57 -11.07 21.54
N ALA A 272 5.14 -11.10 20.34
CA ALA A 272 4.67 -10.30 19.22
C ALA A 272 3.23 -10.67 18.82
N TYR A 273 2.89 -11.96 18.75
CA TYR A 273 1.51 -12.39 18.47
C TYR A 273 0.51 -12.06 19.59
N LEU A 274 0.93 -12.08 20.86
CA LEU A 274 0.12 -11.58 21.96
C LEU A 274 -0.20 -10.09 21.82
N MET A 275 0.80 -9.30 21.42
CA MET A 275 0.62 -7.87 21.14
C MET A 275 -0.21 -7.64 19.89
N LYS A 276 -0.08 -8.49 18.87
CA LYS A 276 -0.88 -8.41 17.65
C LYS A 276 -2.35 -8.69 17.95
N ALA A 277 -2.66 -9.73 18.73
CA ALA A 277 -4.02 -9.99 19.19
C ALA A 277 -4.60 -8.80 19.98
N LEU A 278 -3.81 -8.16 20.83
CA LEU A 278 -4.24 -6.93 21.50
C LEU A 278 -4.50 -5.80 20.49
N ALA A 279 -3.62 -5.62 19.50
CA ALA A 279 -3.78 -4.63 18.43
C ALA A 279 -5.07 -4.87 17.64
N SER A 280 -5.39 -6.13 17.30
CA SER A 280 -6.61 -6.53 16.58
C SER A 280 -7.92 -6.26 17.35
N GLY A 281 -7.85 -5.72 18.57
CA GLY A 281 -9.02 -5.26 19.34
C GLY A 281 -9.50 -6.20 20.43
N TYR A 282 -8.80 -7.31 20.68
CA TYR A 282 -9.18 -8.28 21.72
C TYR A 282 -8.88 -7.76 23.13
N GLY A 283 -9.78 -8.04 24.07
CA GLY A 283 -9.54 -7.73 25.47
C GLY A 283 -8.49 -8.65 26.10
N VAL A 284 -7.85 -8.21 27.20
CA VAL A 284 -6.79 -8.99 27.88
C VAL A 284 -7.21 -10.42 28.21
N GLY A 285 -8.48 -10.65 28.58
CA GLY A 285 -8.96 -11.99 28.90
C GLY A 285 -9.05 -12.93 27.68
N GLU A 286 -9.24 -12.38 26.48
CA GLU A 286 -9.23 -13.14 25.23
C GLU A 286 -7.79 -13.38 24.77
N VAL A 287 -6.93 -12.37 24.90
CA VAL A 287 -5.49 -12.48 24.66
C VAL A 287 -4.84 -13.54 25.59
N GLU A 288 -5.25 -13.63 26.86
CA GLU A 288 -4.79 -14.68 27.79
C GLU A 288 -5.21 -16.09 27.31
N LYS A 289 -6.42 -16.26 26.80
CA LYS A 289 -6.89 -17.55 26.25
C LYS A 289 -6.12 -17.93 25.00
N PHE A 290 -5.93 -16.98 24.09
CA PHE A 290 -5.13 -17.15 22.88
C PHE A 290 -3.68 -17.50 23.24
N GLY A 291 -3.07 -16.76 24.17
CA GLY A 291 -1.75 -17.04 24.73
C GLY A 291 -1.61 -18.46 25.24
N GLY A 292 -2.62 -18.97 25.96
CA GLY A 292 -2.64 -20.36 26.41
C GLY A 292 -2.57 -21.41 25.30
N LYS A 293 -3.10 -21.11 24.10
CA LYS A 293 -3.06 -22.00 22.92
C LYS A 293 -1.68 -22.00 22.24
N ILE A 294 -1.03 -20.83 22.18
CA ILE A 294 0.24 -20.64 21.47
C ILE A 294 1.47 -20.80 22.38
N HIS A 295 1.28 -20.93 23.69
CA HIS A 295 2.37 -20.94 24.66
C HIS A 295 3.38 -22.06 24.41
N GLY A 296 4.66 -21.69 24.27
CA GLY A 296 5.75 -22.65 24.11
C GLY A 296 5.82 -23.32 22.74
N LYS A 297 5.00 -22.88 21.78
CA LYS A 297 5.11 -23.28 20.37
C LYS A 297 6.36 -22.67 19.76
N ASP A 298 6.99 -23.39 18.85
CA ASP A 298 8.18 -22.89 18.18
C ASP A 298 7.83 -21.83 17.11
N PRO A 299 8.79 -20.98 16.71
CA PRO A 299 8.53 -19.92 15.74
C PRO A 299 8.00 -20.38 14.38
N ALA A 300 8.34 -21.58 13.93
CA ALA A 300 7.84 -22.10 12.64
C ALA A 300 6.37 -22.52 12.77
N TRP A 301 5.99 -23.16 13.88
CA TRP A 301 4.58 -23.44 14.18
C TRP A 301 3.76 -22.15 14.28
N LEU A 302 4.28 -21.13 14.99
CA LEU A 302 3.60 -19.83 15.10
C LEU A 302 3.39 -19.19 13.73
N SER A 303 4.41 -19.16 12.89
CA SER A 303 4.29 -18.64 11.52
C SER A 303 3.27 -19.40 10.69
N GLU A 304 3.32 -20.74 10.70
CA GLU A 304 2.41 -21.61 9.91
C GLU A 304 0.94 -21.41 10.31
N HIS A 305 0.65 -21.19 11.60
CA HIS A 305 -0.73 -21.12 12.09
C HIS A 305 -1.31 -19.71 12.13
N LEU A 306 -0.47 -18.69 12.30
CA LEU A 306 -0.91 -17.33 12.65
C LEU A 306 -0.65 -16.30 11.56
N THR A 307 0.00 -16.69 10.46
CA THR A 307 0.29 -15.81 9.32
C THR A 307 0.00 -16.55 8.02
N PRO A 308 -1.13 -16.26 7.35
CA PRO A 308 -1.54 -16.97 6.14
C PRO A 308 -0.66 -16.65 4.92
N VAL A 309 0.08 -15.52 4.95
CA VAL A 309 0.96 -15.10 3.86
C VAL A 309 2.36 -14.84 4.38
N THR A 310 3.34 -15.53 3.80
CA THR A 310 4.76 -15.23 4.00
C THR A 310 5.41 -14.88 2.67
N THR A 311 6.42 -14.02 2.72
CA THR A 311 7.09 -13.49 1.54
C THR A 311 8.53 -13.97 1.50
N LYS A 312 8.89 -14.77 0.48
CA LYS A 312 10.25 -15.30 0.35
C LYS A 312 11.18 -14.32 -0.33
N SER A 313 10.70 -13.58 -1.33
CA SER A 313 11.51 -12.59 -2.05
C SER A 313 10.67 -11.58 -2.83
N VAL A 314 11.22 -10.38 -3.02
CA VAL A 314 10.68 -9.37 -3.94
C VAL A 314 10.97 -9.78 -5.38
N GLY A 315 9.94 -9.77 -6.24
CA GLY A 315 10.12 -10.12 -7.65
C GLY A 315 10.40 -11.60 -7.91
N GLY A 316 10.25 -12.46 -6.90
CA GLY A 316 9.95 -13.88 -7.13
C GLY A 316 8.69 -14.00 -7.98
N GLY A 317 8.58 -15.10 -8.74
CA GLY A 317 7.33 -15.42 -9.43
C GLY A 317 6.19 -15.65 -8.42
N LYS A 318 5.11 -16.31 -8.87
CA LYS A 318 4.00 -16.61 -7.96
C LYS A 318 4.43 -17.46 -6.78
N GLU A 319 4.16 -16.99 -5.58
CA GLU A 319 4.41 -17.72 -4.35
C GLU A 319 3.09 -18.34 -3.86
N GLN A 320 3.09 -19.65 -3.63
CA GLN A 320 1.95 -20.35 -3.04
C GLN A 320 1.89 -20.09 -1.53
N GLN A 321 0.67 -19.87 -1.05
CA GLN A 321 0.35 -19.64 0.35
C GLN A 321 -0.51 -20.81 0.83
N ASP A 322 0.10 -21.69 1.62
CA ASP A 322 -0.50 -22.95 2.07
C ASP A 322 -0.36 -23.14 3.59
N PHE A 323 -1.33 -23.86 4.15
CA PHE A 323 -1.26 -24.45 5.47
C PHE A 323 -1.12 -25.97 5.31
N ARG A 324 0.05 -26.51 5.63
CA ARG A 324 0.34 -27.96 5.54
C ARG A 324 0.01 -28.59 4.19
N GLY A 325 0.29 -27.86 3.10
CA GLY A 325 0.06 -28.31 1.72
C GLY A 325 -1.32 -27.99 1.17
N GLU A 326 -2.24 -27.47 1.98
CA GLU A 326 -3.56 -27.00 1.52
C GLU A 326 -3.54 -25.48 1.31
N LEU A 327 -3.94 -25.03 0.13
CA LEU A 327 -3.87 -23.62 -0.23
C LEU A 327 -4.92 -22.81 0.54
N TRP A 328 -4.56 -21.55 0.80
CA TRP A 328 -5.51 -20.48 1.11
C TRP A 328 -6.24 -20.06 -0.17
N ASP A 329 -6.97 -20.97 -0.80
CA ASP A 329 -7.73 -20.72 -2.02
C ASP A 329 -9.25 -20.73 -1.80
N GLN A 330 -9.92 -20.02 -2.70
CA GLN A 330 -11.37 -19.92 -2.79
C GLN A 330 -11.99 -21.25 -3.23
N ASP A 331 -13.17 -21.54 -2.72
CA ASP A 331 -14.09 -22.51 -3.30
C ASP A 331 -15.11 -21.78 -4.19
N ASP A 332 -15.51 -22.39 -5.31
CA ASP A 332 -16.50 -21.83 -6.24
C ASP A 332 -16.20 -20.35 -6.62
N GLU A 333 -17.22 -19.50 -6.78
CA GLU A 333 -17.08 -18.08 -7.15
C GLU A 333 -16.95 -17.16 -5.91
N THR A 334 -16.21 -17.59 -4.88
CA THR A 334 -16.04 -16.83 -3.61
C THR A 334 -14.81 -15.90 -3.58
N CYS A 335 -14.38 -15.34 -4.72
CA CYS A 335 -13.17 -14.50 -4.78
C CYS A 335 -13.19 -13.33 -3.78
N VAL A 336 -14.34 -12.70 -3.56
CA VAL A 336 -14.54 -11.60 -2.59
C VAL A 336 -14.48 -12.11 -1.13
N PRO A 337 -15.31 -13.09 -0.70
CA PRO A 337 -15.19 -13.71 0.62
C PRO A 337 -13.78 -14.22 0.93
N SER A 338 -13.16 -14.97 0.02
CA SER A 338 -11.85 -15.58 0.23
C SER A 338 -10.74 -14.53 0.39
N SER A 339 -10.76 -13.46 -0.41
CA SER A 339 -9.85 -12.32 -0.23
C SER A 339 -10.01 -11.67 1.16
N THR A 340 -11.25 -11.52 1.61
CA THR A 340 -11.59 -10.90 2.90
C THR A 340 -11.19 -11.80 4.08
N VAL A 341 -11.44 -13.10 4.00
CA VAL A 341 -11.00 -14.10 5.00
C VAL A 341 -9.48 -14.04 5.19
N THR A 342 -8.71 -14.11 4.10
CA THR A 342 -7.25 -14.08 4.18
C THR A 342 -6.75 -12.72 4.69
N ALA A 343 -7.35 -11.61 4.25
CA ALA A 343 -7.00 -10.28 4.75
C ALA A 343 -7.25 -10.13 6.26
N ARG A 344 -8.38 -10.64 6.76
CA ARG A 344 -8.67 -10.66 8.20
C ARG A 344 -7.64 -11.53 8.94
N ALA A 345 -7.34 -12.72 8.43
CA ALA A 345 -6.34 -13.61 9.04
C ALA A 345 -4.91 -13.01 9.03
N LEU A 346 -4.58 -12.07 8.13
CA LEU A 346 -3.29 -11.36 8.17
C LEU A 346 -3.17 -10.39 9.34
N VAL A 347 -4.28 -9.75 9.73
CA VAL A 347 -4.32 -8.70 10.77
C VAL A 347 -4.83 -9.22 12.11
N ASP A 348 -5.43 -10.42 12.14
CA ASP A 348 -6.01 -11.05 13.32
C ASP A 348 -5.43 -12.48 13.53
N PRO A 349 -4.45 -12.64 14.42
CA PRO A 349 -3.84 -13.94 14.67
C PRO A 349 -4.74 -14.90 15.45
N VAL A 350 -5.77 -14.39 16.15
CA VAL A 350 -6.74 -15.25 16.85
C VAL A 350 -7.62 -15.93 15.82
N TYR A 351 -8.12 -15.17 14.86
CA TYR A 351 -8.91 -15.68 13.74
C TYR A 351 -8.11 -16.62 12.83
N ALA A 352 -6.85 -16.28 12.52
CA ALA A 352 -5.96 -17.17 11.78
C ALA A 352 -5.81 -18.54 12.48
N LEU A 353 -5.63 -18.55 13.80
CA LEU A 353 -5.54 -19.79 14.58
C LEU A 353 -6.85 -20.59 14.59
N GLU A 354 -8.00 -19.92 14.61
CA GLU A 354 -9.30 -20.60 14.55
C GLU A 354 -9.49 -21.34 13.21
N LEU A 355 -8.96 -20.80 12.11
CA LEU A 355 -8.96 -21.46 10.80
C LEU A 355 -7.93 -22.60 10.75
N THR A 356 -6.69 -22.37 11.16
CA THR A 356 -5.60 -23.36 11.01
C THR A 356 -5.60 -24.45 12.07
N GLY A 357 -5.87 -24.10 13.33
CA GLY A 357 -5.85 -25.01 14.49
C GLY A 357 -7.20 -25.25 15.16
N GLY A 358 -8.29 -24.67 14.65
CA GLY A 358 -9.63 -24.83 15.22
C GLY A 358 -9.87 -24.07 16.54
N PRO A 359 -11.07 -24.21 17.14
CA PRO A 359 -11.46 -23.44 18.34
C PRO A 359 -10.54 -23.62 19.55
N ASP A 360 -9.87 -24.77 19.66
CA ASP A 360 -8.94 -25.09 20.74
C ASP A 360 -7.46 -24.88 20.36
N GLY A 361 -7.15 -24.61 19.08
CA GLY A 361 -5.79 -24.37 18.57
C GLY A 361 -4.91 -25.64 18.48
N THR A 362 -5.53 -26.81 18.35
CA THR A 362 -4.83 -28.11 18.32
C THR A 362 -5.21 -29.02 17.15
N ASP A 363 -6.17 -28.58 16.32
CA ASP A 363 -6.69 -29.32 15.18
C ASP A 363 -6.01 -28.87 13.88
N ASP A 364 -4.74 -29.23 13.75
CA ASP A 364 -3.87 -28.88 12.63
C ASP A 364 -4.08 -29.80 11.41
N ASP A 365 -5.23 -30.46 11.29
CA ASP A 365 -5.54 -31.35 10.18
C ASP A 365 -5.86 -30.52 8.91
N PRO A 366 -5.16 -30.75 7.78
CA PRO A 366 -5.34 -29.97 6.56
C PRO A 366 -6.77 -30.05 5.98
N ASP A 367 -7.43 -31.22 6.05
CA ASP A 367 -8.81 -31.37 5.57
C ASP A 367 -9.77 -30.58 6.46
N HIS A 368 -9.52 -30.53 7.77
CA HIS A 368 -10.31 -29.72 8.69
C HIS A 368 -10.07 -28.22 8.49
N PHE A 369 -8.83 -27.79 8.23
CA PHE A 369 -8.52 -26.41 7.83
C PHE A 369 -9.30 -26.03 6.57
N ARG A 370 -9.23 -26.85 5.50
CA ARG A 370 -9.99 -26.63 4.26
C ARG A 370 -11.48 -26.52 4.52
N LYS A 371 -12.03 -27.39 5.38
CA LYS A 371 -13.44 -27.31 5.75
C LYS A 371 -13.78 -26.00 6.46
N ARG A 372 -12.95 -25.55 7.42
CA ARG A 372 -13.19 -24.28 8.13
C ARG A 372 -13.09 -23.07 7.20
N LEU A 373 -12.10 -23.08 6.31
CA LEU A 373 -11.94 -22.04 5.30
C LEU A 373 -13.15 -21.99 4.34
N HIS A 374 -13.63 -23.15 3.88
CA HIS A 374 -14.87 -23.27 3.10
C HIS A 374 -16.09 -22.71 3.82
N ASP A 375 -16.34 -23.17 5.06
CA ASP A 375 -17.48 -22.75 5.86
C ASP A 375 -17.47 -21.21 6.07
N GLU A 376 -16.28 -20.64 6.23
CA GLU A 376 -16.09 -19.22 6.49
C GLU A 376 -16.26 -18.36 5.22
N GLN A 377 -15.80 -18.84 4.06
CA GLN A 377 -16.08 -18.23 2.77
C GLN A 377 -17.59 -18.20 2.49
N PHE A 378 -18.30 -19.29 2.80
CA PHE A 378 -19.76 -19.36 2.64
C PHE A 378 -20.49 -18.43 3.63
N ARG A 379 -20.05 -18.37 4.89
CA ARG A 379 -20.59 -17.43 5.88
C ARG A 379 -20.46 -15.99 5.39
N MET A 380 -19.27 -15.58 4.96
CA MET A 380 -19.05 -14.22 4.45
C MET A 380 -19.84 -13.95 3.17
N ASN A 381 -19.99 -14.96 2.29
CA ASN A 381 -20.86 -14.84 1.12
C ASN A 381 -22.31 -14.56 1.51
N ASP A 382 -22.87 -15.32 2.45
CA ASP A 382 -24.24 -15.12 2.95
C ASP A 382 -24.40 -13.76 3.67
N GLU A 383 -23.38 -13.31 4.40
CA GLU A 383 -23.45 -12.04 5.13
C GLU A 383 -23.31 -10.79 4.25
N GLY A 384 -22.58 -10.88 3.14
CA GLY A 384 -22.52 -9.83 2.12
C GLY A 384 -23.63 -9.93 1.07
N ASP A 385 -24.72 -10.64 1.37
CA ASP A 385 -25.85 -10.88 0.45
C ASP A 385 -25.41 -11.41 -0.94
N GLY A 386 -24.34 -12.21 -0.98
CA GLY A 386 -23.76 -12.76 -2.19
C GLY A 386 -24.72 -13.67 -2.98
N GLU A 387 -24.54 -13.69 -4.29
CA GLU A 387 -25.34 -14.52 -5.19
C GLU A 387 -25.06 -16.00 -4.93
N MET A 388 -26.11 -16.81 -5.12
CA MET A 388 -26.06 -18.24 -4.89
C MET A 388 -26.79 -18.95 -6.02
N ASP A 389 -26.11 -19.91 -6.65
CA ASP A 389 -26.65 -20.78 -7.67
C ASP A 389 -26.99 -22.16 -7.10
N GLY A 390 -27.72 -22.96 -7.89
CA GLY A 390 -28.15 -24.31 -7.51
C GLY A 390 -29.50 -24.37 -6.79
N TRP A 391 -29.96 -25.59 -6.52
CA TRP A 391 -31.12 -25.87 -5.68
C TRP A 391 -30.70 -25.96 -4.21
N TRP A 392 -31.67 -25.98 -3.29
CA TRP A 392 -31.39 -25.96 -1.84
C TRP A 392 -30.53 -27.13 -1.31
N TRP A 393 -30.27 -28.18 -2.09
CA TRP A 393 -29.40 -29.31 -1.73
C TRP A 393 -28.01 -29.26 -2.39
N ASP A 394 -27.78 -28.36 -3.35
CA ASP A 394 -26.52 -28.17 -4.10
C ASP A 394 -26.22 -26.67 -4.29
N ARG A 395 -26.65 -25.85 -3.32
CA ARG A 395 -26.47 -24.40 -3.35
C ARG A 395 -24.98 -24.06 -3.21
N HIS A 396 -24.46 -23.25 -4.12
CA HIS A 396 -23.08 -22.78 -4.10
C HIS A 396 -23.00 -21.27 -4.46
N PRO A 397 -22.00 -20.54 -3.94
CA PRO A 397 -21.78 -19.15 -4.30
C PRO A 397 -21.61 -18.94 -5.80
N ALA A 398 -22.17 -17.85 -6.30
CA ALA A 398 -22.14 -17.45 -7.71
C ALA A 398 -21.53 -16.04 -7.92
N GLY A 399 -21.01 -15.43 -6.86
CA GLY A 399 -20.38 -14.12 -6.88
C GLY A 399 -20.93 -13.19 -5.80
N MET A 400 -20.33 -12.02 -5.69
CA MET A 400 -20.75 -10.95 -4.78
C MET A 400 -20.62 -9.62 -5.51
N ASP A 401 -21.59 -8.72 -5.31
CA ASP A 401 -21.52 -7.37 -5.86
C ASP A 401 -20.64 -6.45 -4.99
N SER A 402 -20.51 -5.19 -5.40
CA SER A 402 -19.63 -4.26 -4.70
C SER A 402 -20.20 -3.74 -3.38
N ASP A 403 -21.52 -3.68 -3.24
CA ASP A 403 -22.16 -3.23 -2.00
C ASP A 403 -21.94 -4.30 -0.91
N GLY A 404 -22.12 -5.58 -1.28
CA GLY A 404 -21.81 -6.72 -0.42
C GLY A 404 -20.32 -6.79 -0.03
N GLN A 405 -19.42 -6.49 -0.97
CA GLN A 405 -17.99 -6.43 -0.70
C GLN A 405 -17.61 -5.30 0.26
N GLU A 406 -18.17 -4.10 0.06
CA GLU A 406 -17.96 -2.96 0.96
C GLU A 406 -18.42 -3.32 2.38
N GLU A 407 -19.62 -3.90 2.51
CA GLU A 407 -20.16 -4.34 3.81
C GLU A 407 -19.24 -5.34 4.51
N ILE A 408 -18.82 -6.42 3.84
CA ILE A 408 -17.96 -7.41 4.49
C ILE A 408 -16.54 -6.88 4.74
N SER A 409 -16.00 -6.02 3.86
CA SER A 409 -14.66 -5.45 4.05
C SER A 409 -14.63 -4.54 5.28
N ASP A 410 -15.61 -3.64 5.42
CA ASP A 410 -15.68 -2.75 6.59
C ASP A 410 -15.93 -3.55 7.87
N LYS A 411 -16.87 -4.51 7.83
CA LYS A 411 -17.24 -5.33 8.98
C LYS A 411 -16.12 -6.25 9.46
N GLU A 412 -15.40 -6.89 8.53
CA GLU A 412 -14.42 -7.94 8.83
C GLU A 412 -12.98 -7.43 8.91
N LEU A 413 -12.66 -6.27 8.34
CA LEU A 413 -11.32 -5.68 8.43
C LEU A 413 -11.29 -4.46 9.36
N GLY A 414 -12.30 -3.59 9.30
CA GLY A 414 -12.31 -2.30 10.00
C GLY A 414 -12.05 -2.39 11.51
N PRO A 415 -12.73 -3.27 12.28
CA PRO A 415 -12.45 -3.46 13.70
C PRO A 415 -11.01 -3.91 13.99
N HIS A 416 -10.40 -4.63 13.06
CA HIS A 416 -9.10 -5.26 13.22
C HIS A 416 -7.95 -4.47 12.62
N THR A 417 -8.22 -3.44 11.81
CA THR A 417 -7.21 -2.49 11.31
C THR A 417 -7.36 -1.10 11.92
N GLY A 418 -8.55 -0.76 12.44
CA GLY A 418 -8.87 0.59 12.94
C GLY A 418 -9.32 1.57 11.86
N ASP A 419 -9.46 1.10 10.62
CA ASP A 419 -9.86 1.89 9.46
C ASP A 419 -11.30 1.59 9.04
N LYS A 420 -11.79 2.35 8.07
CA LYS A 420 -13.01 2.05 7.31
C LYS A 420 -12.66 1.63 5.90
N TYR A 421 -13.54 0.84 5.28
CA TYR A 421 -13.34 0.37 3.92
C TYR A 421 -14.49 0.84 3.03
N ASP A 422 -14.33 2.04 2.45
CA ASP A 422 -15.31 2.62 1.54
C ASP A 422 -14.91 2.34 0.09
N GLN A 423 -15.89 2.09 -0.78
CA GLN A 423 -15.63 1.87 -2.21
C GLN A 423 -15.19 3.17 -2.90
N LYS A 424 -14.18 3.04 -3.77
CA LYS A 424 -13.80 4.05 -4.76
C LYS A 424 -13.71 3.43 -6.16
N GLU A 425 -14.49 3.97 -7.09
CA GLU A 425 -14.43 3.58 -8.50
C GLU A 425 -13.23 4.24 -9.20
N MET A 426 -12.69 3.55 -10.19
CA MET A 426 -11.56 4.00 -11.01
C MET A 426 -11.87 3.72 -12.48
N ASP A 427 -11.97 4.78 -13.27
CA ASP A 427 -12.37 4.73 -14.68
C ASP A 427 -11.17 4.80 -15.65
N GLY A 428 -9.93 4.79 -15.11
CA GLY A 428 -8.73 4.71 -15.92
C GLY A 428 -7.42 4.96 -15.17
N ALA A 429 -6.34 5.11 -15.94
CA ALA A 429 -4.99 5.23 -15.43
C ALA A 429 -4.76 6.45 -14.52
N ASP A 430 -5.46 7.56 -14.75
CA ASP A 430 -5.33 8.75 -13.90
C ASP A 430 -6.00 8.55 -12.54
N ASP A 431 -7.13 7.85 -12.46
CA ASP A 431 -7.78 7.53 -11.18
C ASP A 431 -6.90 6.56 -10.37
N ARG A 432 -6.33 5.56 -11.05
CA ARG A 432 -5.38 4.62 -10.45
C ARG A 432 -4.11 5.29 -9.96
N ARG A 433 -3.55 6.25 -10.72
CA ARG A 433 -2.46 7.12 -10.23
C ARG A 433 -2.87 7.90 -8.99
N GLY A 434 -4.08 8.45 -9.02
CA GLY A 434 -4.58 9.32 -7.96
C GLY A 434 -4.77 8.60 -6.61
N VAL A 435 -5.11 7.31 -6.61
CA VAL A 435 -5.30 6.52 -5.38
C VAL A 435 -4.06 5.79 -4.90
N LEU A 436 -3.07 5.59 -5.76
CA LEU A 436 -1.89 4.80 -5.44
C LEU A 436 -1.16 5.25 -4.15
N PRO A 437 -0.98 6.56 -3.86
CA PRO A 437 -0.36 6.99 -2.60
C PRO A 437 -1.14 6.57 -1.35
N ASP A 438 -2.47 6.48 -1.44
CA ASP A 438 -3.32 6.03 -0.32
C ASP A 438 -3.14 4.52 -0.12
N ILE A 439 -3.12 3.75 -1.22
CA ILE A 439 -2.86 2.30 -1.19
C ILE A 439 -1.49 2.02 -0.56
N GLU A 440 -0.44 2.68 -1.04
CA GLU A 440 0.94 2.53 -0.56
C GLU A 440 1.05 2.84 0.93
N LYS A 441 0.42 3.93 1.38
CA LYS A 441 0.36 4.28 2.81
C LYS A 441 -0.35 3.20 3.62
N SER A 442 -1.53 2.75 3.19
CA SER A 442 -2.29 1.72 3.91
C SER A 442 -1.51 0.41 4.04
N VAL A 443 -0.87 -0.06 2.97
CA VAL A 443 -0.09 -1.31 3.06
C VAL A 443 1.25 -1.14 3.78
N ALA A 444 1.87 0.05 3.75
CA ALA A 444 3.02 0.36 4.63
C ALA A 444 2.64 0.23 6.11
N ASP A 445 1.44 0.69 6.46
CA ASP A 445 0.89 0.59 7.81
C ASP A 445 0.45 -0.85 8.16
N GLY A 446 0.51 -1.80 7.21
CA GLY A 446 0.07 -3.19 7.38
C GLY A 446 -1.45 -3.37 7.31
N LYS A 447 -2.14 -2.50 6.57
CA LYS A 447 -3.58 -2.58 6.33
C LYS A 447 -3.82 -3.09 4.91
N PRO A 448 -4.30 -4.33 4.73
CA PRO A 448 -4.61 -4.87 3.41
C PRO A 448 -5.65 -4.00 2.69
N VAL A 449 -5.50 -3.85 1.38
CA VAL A 449 -6.36 -3.02 0.52
C VAL A 449 -7.07 -3.91 -0.51
N PRO A 450 -8.38 -4.16 -0.35
CA PRO A 450 -9.15 -4.89 -1.35
C PRO A 450 -9.24 -4.12 -2.67
N ILE A 451 -9.10 -4.83 -3.79
CA ILE A 451 -9.31 -4.27 -5.13
C ILE A 451 -10.17 -5.22 -5.96
N ASN A 452 -10.96 -4.65 -6.86
CA ASN A 452 -11.64 -5.42 -7.90
C ASN A 452 -11.05 -5.13 -9.26
N ILE A 453 -11.08 -6.18 -10.07
CA ILE A 453 -10.68 -6.11 -11.45
C ILE A 453 -11.80 -6.65 -12.34
N THR A 454 -11.95 -6.03 -13.50
CA THR A 454 -12.78 -6.59 -14.56
C THR A 454 -11.92 -7.48 -15.46
N ARG A 455 -12.37 -8.71 -15.72
CA ARG A 455 -11.82 -9.60 -16.75
C ARG A 455 -12.83 -9.72 -17.90
N VAL A 456 -12.33 -9.80 -19.14
CA VAL A 456 -13.16 -10.02 -20.35
C VAL A 456 -12.76 -11.34 -20.98
N ASP A 457 -13.67 -12.30 -21.09
CA ASP A 457 -13.36 -13.62 -21.65
C ASP A 457 -13.32 -13.66 -23.19
N GLU A 458 -13.06 -14.85 -23.75
CA GLU A 458 -12.96 -15.06 -25.20
C GLU A 458 -14.26 -14.72 -25.95
N ASN A 459 -15.41 -14.73 -25.28
CA ASN A 459 -16.71 -14.37 -25.84
C ASN A 459 -17.02 -12.87 -25.70
N GLY A 460 -16.17 -12.13 -25.00
CA GLY A 460 -16.39 -10.72 -24.68
C GLY A 460 -17.23 -10.49 -23.43
N ASP A 461 -17.54 -11.54 -22.66
CA ASP A 461 -18.31 -11.42 -21.43
C ASP A 461 -17.43 -10.89 -20.30
N ARG A 462 -17.97 -9.94 -19.53
CA ARG A 462 -17.28 -9.32 -18.39
C ARG A 462 -17.53 -10.12 -17.14
N HIS A 463 -16.47 -10.34 -16.37
CA HIS A 463 -16.54 -10.97 -15.05
C HIS A 463 -15.74 -10.14 -14.05
N GLY A 464 -16.17 -10.12 -12.79
CA GLY A 464 -15.39 -9.53 -11.70
C GLY A 464 -14.39 -10.54 -11.14
N HIS A 465 -13.27 -10.05 -10.59
CA HIS A 465 -12.39 -10.83 -9.72
C HIS A 465 -11.84 -9.92 -8.62
N SER A 466 -11.91 -10.36 -7.37
CA SER A 466 -11.39 -9.63 -6.23
C SER A 466 -9.98 -10.10 -5.89
N LEU A 467 -9.12 -9.15 -5.57
CA LEU A 467 -7.74 -9.35 -5.14
C LEU A 467 -7.47 -8.48 -3.89
N MET A 468 -6.31 -8.65 -3.28
CA MET A 468 -5.88 -7.86 -2.12
C MET A 468 -4.45 -7.36 -2.33
N ILE A 469 -4.22 -6.06 -2.17
CA ILE A 469 -2.86 -5.51 -2.08
C ILE A 469 -2.46 -5.57 -0.60
N ILE A 470 -1.34 -6.23 -0.29
CA ILE A 470 -0.96 -6.59 1.09
C ILE A 470 0.41 -6.07 1.51
N GLY A 471 1.17 -5.49 0.59
CA GLY A 471 2.51 -4.99 0.86
C GLY A 471 3.06 -4.16 -0.30
N GLN A 472 4.17 -3.49 -0.04
CA GLN A 472 4.92 -2.75 -1.04
C GLN A 472 6.42 -2.92 -0.83
N GLU A 473 7.19 -2.95 -1.91
CA GLU A 473 8.65 -2.99 -1.87
C GLU A 473 9.22 -2.61 -3.24
N ASP A 474 10.31 -1.83 -3.29
CA ASP A 474 11.01 -1.46 -4.53
C ASP A 474 10.10 -0.92 -5.67
N GLY A 475 9.09 -0.11 -5.34
CA GLY A 475 8.14 0.43 -6.32
C GLY A 475 7.21 -0.61 -6.94
N LYS A 476 6.94 -1.68 -6.18
CA LYS A 476 6.03 -2.76 -6.52
C LYS A 476 5.02 -2.96 -5.42
N LEU A 477 3.85 -3.47 -5.81
CA LEU A 477 2.78 -3.87 -4.91
C LEU A 477 2.74 -5.39 -4.84
N GLN A 478 2.69 -5.94 -3.63
CA GLN A 478 2.43 -7.34 -3.40
C GLN A 478 0.92 -7.58 -3.41
N VAL A 479 0.46 -8.44 -4.32
CA VAL A 479 -0.95 -8.75 -4.53
C VAL A 479 -1.19 -10.21 -4.14
N TYR A 480 -2.08 -10.43 -3.18
CA TYR A 480 -2.68 -11.72 -2.91
C TYR A 480 -3.88 -11.94 -3.84
N ASN A 481 -3.86 -13.07 -4.52
CA ASN A 481 -4.96 -13.60 -5.29
C ASN A 481 -5.63 -14.70 -4.46
N PRO A 482 -6.98 -14.69 -4.26
CA PRO A 482 -7.75 -15.67 -3.48
C PRO A 482 -7.68 -17.11 -4.03
N TRP A 483 -6.73 -17.35 -4.90
CA TRP A 483 -6.29 -18.61 -5.47
C TRP A 483 -5.12 -19.22 -4.70
N GLY A 484 -4.82 -18.70 -3.51
CA GLY A 484 -3.73 -19.15 -2.66
C GLY A 484 -2.36 -18.72 -3.16
N THR A 485 -2.26 -17.58 -3.85
CA THR A 485 -0.95 -17.10 -4.35
C THR A 485 -0.73 -15.62 -4.14
N THR A 486 0.53 -15.25 -3.99
CA THR A 486 0.98 -13.85 -4.02
C THR A 486 1.92 -13.59 -5.20
N SER A 487 1.81 -12.40 -5.78
CA SER A 487 2.67 -11.91 -6.85
C SER A 487 3.06 -10.46 -6.61
N TRP A 488 4.15 -10.01 -7.23
CA TRP A 488 4.52 -8.60 -7.28
C TRP A 488 4.16 -8.01 -8.64
N ILE A 489 3.54 -6.83 -8.65
CA ILE A 489 3.30 -5.99 -9.84
C ILE A 489 4.02 -4.66 -9.69
N SER A 490 4.47 -4.05 -10.79
CA SER A 490 4.96 -2.68 -10.71
C SER A 490 3.79 -1.70 -10.55
N GLU A 491 4.09 -0.51 -10.03
CA GLU A 491 3.10 0.59 -10.02
C GLU A 491 2.61 0.94 -11.43
N ASP A 492 3.48 0.86 -12.43
CA ASP A 492 3.10 1.10 -13.82
C ASP A 492 2.12 0.04 -14.32
N ASP A 493 2.33 -1.23 -13.95
CA ASP A 493 1.40 -2.32 -14.28
C ASP A 493 0.02 -2.03 -13.63
N PHE A 494 0.01 -1.67 -12.34
CA PHE A 494 -1.22 -1.26 -11.65
C PHE A 494 -1.92 -0.09 -12.34
N ILE A 495 -1.20 1.00 -12.62
CA ILE A 495 -1.73 2.22 -13.27
C ILE A 495 -2.32 1.89 -14.64
N ASN A 496 -1.65 1.04 -15.42
CA ASN A 496 -2.12 0.67 -16.76
C ASN A 496 -3.19 -0.42 -16.72
N GLY A 497 -3.49 -1.00 -15.55
CA GLY A 497 -4.41 -2.13 -15.38
C GLY A 497 -3.81 -3.48 -15.77
N ASP A 498 -2.51 -3.54 -16.10
CA ASP A 498 -1.83 -4.78 -16.43
C ASP A 498 -1.63 -5.63 -15.17
N LEU A 499 -2.31 -6.76 -15.08
CA LEU A 499 -2.22 -7.68 -13.94
C LEU A 499 -1.86 -9.11 -14.38
N GLU A 500 -1.22 -9.24 -15.54
CA GLU A 500 -0.84 -10.55 -16.09
C GLU A 500 0.00 -11.38 -15.11
N SER A 501 0.85 -10.76 -14.28
CA SER A 501 1.68 -11.47 -13.30
C SER A 501 0.89 -12.04 -12.11
N VAL A 502 -0.30 -11.52 -11.85
CA VAL A 502 -1.22 -11.97 -10.77
C VAL A 502 -2.19 -13.03 -11.30
N ALA A 503 -2.47 -13.01 -12.60
CA ALA A 503 -3.37 -13.90 -13.33
C ALA A 503 -2.78 -15.29 -13.60
N ASP A 504 -3.44 -16.40 -13.23
CA ASP A 504 -3.02 -17.80 -13.52
C ASP A 504 -3.78 -18.44 -14.70
N ASP A 505 -3.67 -19.75 -14.93
CA ASP A 505 -4.33 -20.43 -16.05
C ASP A 505 -5.88 -20.38 -16.01
N ARG A 506 -6.48 -20.01 -14.87
CA ARG A 506 -7.90 -19.66 -14.74
C ARG A 506 -8.22 -18.30 -15.37
N TYR A 507 -7.20 -17.46 -15.59
CA TYR A 507 -7.25 -16.40 -16.59
C TYR A 507 -6.92 -17.02 -17.97
N SER A 508 -7.89 -17.04 -18.88
CA SER A 508 -7.61 -17.16 -20.30
C SER A 508 -6.53 -16.18 -20.76
N LYS A 509 -5.73 -16.59 -21.75
CA LYS A 509 -4.66 -15.78 -22.37
C LYS A 509 -5.16 -14.51 -23.08
N ALA A 510 -6.48 -14.35 -23.22
CA ALA A 510 -7.11 -13.20 -23.86
C ALA A 510 -7.56 -12.13 -22.87
N HIS A 511 -7.46 -12.37 -21.56
CA HIS A 511 -7.90 -11.39 -20.56
C HIS A 511 -6.91 -10.24 -20.44
N HIS A 512 -7.46 -9.04 -20.51
CA HIS A 512 -6.84 -7.86 -19.92
C HIS A 512 -7.61 -7.58 -18.62
N GLY A 513 -6.90 -7.60 -17.49
CA GLY A 513 -7.44 -7.08 -16.25
C GLY A 513 -7.58 -5.56 -16.35
N ASP A 514 -8.54 -4.99 -15.65
CA ASP A 514 -8.58 -3.55 -15.41
C ASP A 514 -9.01 -3.31 -13.98
N VAL A 515 -8.15 -2.72 -13.16
CA VAL A 515 -8.48 -2.39 -11.78
C VAL A 515 -9.49 -1.26 -11.80
N ASN A 516 -10.73 -1.58 -11.45
CA ASN A 516 -11.85 -0.66 -11.59
C ASN A 516 -12.41 -0.20 -10.23
N ARG A 517 -12.06 -0.88 -9.13
CA ARG A 517 -12.44 -0.47 -7.78
C ARG A 517 -11.37 -0.77 -6.76
N VAL A 518 -11.32 0.05 -5.73
CA VAL A 518 -10.50 -0.12 -4.54
C VAL A 518 -11.35 0.19 -3.30
N TYR A 519 -11.11 -0.54 -2.21
CA TYR A 519 -11.80 -0.36 -0.94
C TYR A 519 -10.76 0.08 0.09
N ILE A 520 -10.87 1.32 0.54
CA ILE A 520 -9.85 1.94 1.41
C ILE A 520 -10.49 3.09 2.18
N GLN A 521 -9.92 3.44 3.34
CA GLN A 521 -10.39 4.59 4.08
C GLN A 521 -10.24 5.86 3.24
N GLN A 522 -11.33 6.62 3.17
CA GLN A 522 -11.34 7.95 2.57
C GLN A 522 -11.10 8.99 3.68
N ASP A 523 -10.00 9.74 3.57
CA ASP A 523 -9.70 10.89 4.45
C ASP A 523 -10.41 12.18 3.99
#